data_AF-A0A971E010-F1
#
_entry.id   AF-A0A971E010-F1
#
_cell.length_a   1.000
_cell.length_b   1.000
_cell.length_c   1.000
_cell.angle_alpha   90.00
_cell.angle_beta   90.00
_cell.angle_gamma   90.00
#
_symmetry.space_group_name_H-M   'P 1'
#
loop_
_entity.id
_entity.type
_entity.pdbx_description
1 polymer ?
#
loop_
_entity_poly.entity_id
_entity_poly.type
_entity_poly.pdbx_seq_one_letter_code
_entity_poly.pdbx_strand_id
1 'polypeptide(L)'
;MRRPGGAPGAAAPGQAPAAAPAATPGQAPAAAPGGERPSRGFGGMAAMMNNGFETVLVDELIPYIDANFRTYNDQDHRAMAGLSMGGMETHTITLNRPEVFSRFALLSGGTYNPDELKEKYKDTSKIKFIFLSCGSKEGPDAIKKAAETLKGAGYNAVGYISENTAHEFQTWRRSLYELAPLLFK
;
A
#
# COMPACT_ATOMS: atom_id res chain seq x y z
N MET A 1 25.67 -51.31 67.74
CA MET A 1 26.43 -50.10 68.14
C MET A 1 25.72 -48.86 67.57
N ARG A 2 25.85 -47.75 68.27
CA ARG A 2 25.15 -46.44 68.17
C ARG A 2 25.11 -45.79 66.77
N ARG A 3 24.00 -45.07 66.49
CA ARG A 3 23.84 -43.95 65.51
C ARG A 3 24.88 -42.82 65.77
N PRO A 4 25.24 -41.92 64.82
CA PRO A 4 24.35 -40.98 64.08
C PRO A 4 24.71 -40.82 62.58
N GLY A 5 23.90 -40.31 61.65
CA GLY A 5 23.10 -39.07 61.66
C GLY A 5 23.78 -38.07 60.71
N GLY A 6 23.34 -38.02 59.44
CA GLY A 6 23.77 -37.03 58.44
C GLY A 6 22.54 -36.31 57.88
N ALA A 7 22.42 -35.03 58.22
CA ALA A 7 21.27 -34.16 57.97
C ALA A 7 21.17 -33.69 56.50
N PRO A 8 19.97 -33.25 56.05
CA PRO A 8 19.76 -32.65 54.74
C PRO A 8 20.42 -31.26 54.65
N GLY A 9 21.03 -30.98 53.49
CA GLY A 9 21.64 -29.68 53.19
C GLY A 9 20.61 -28.55 53.20
N ALA A 10 20.81 -27.57 54.06
CA ALA A 10 20.03 -26.35 54.14
C ALA A 10 20.33 -25.43 52.95
N ALA A 11 19.28 -24.95 52.30
CA ALA A 11 19.33 -23.86 51.34
C ALA A 11 19.61 -22.53 52.06
N ALA A 12 20.63 -21.80 51.60
CA ALA A 12 20.87 -20.43 52.03
C ALA A 12 19.98 -19.46 51.22
N PRO A 13 19.43 -18.40 51.85
CA PRO A 13 18.54 -17.45 51.19
C PRO A 13 19.35 -16.42 50.39
N GLY A 14 19.23 -16.47 49.06
CA GLY A 14 19.77 -15.46 48.14
C GLY A 14 18.78 -14.29 48.00
N GLN A 15 19.26 -13.09 48.29
CA GLN A 15 18.54 -11.82 48.32
C GLN A 15 17.92 -11.45 46.97
N ALA A 16 16.69 -10.93 46.99
CA ALA A 16 16.03 -10.32 45.85
C ALA A 16 16.79 -9.05 45.40
N PRO A 17 17.05 -8.85 44.10
CA PRO A 17 17.61 -7.60 43.62
C PRO A 17 16.57 -6.48 43.67
N ALA A 18 17.01 -5.35 44.20
CA ALA A 18 16.25 -4.14 44.44
C ALA A 18 15.81 -3.44 43.14
N ALA A 19 14.73 -2.67 43.26
CA ALA A 19 14.09 -1.88 42.22
C ALA A 19 15.04 -0.88 41.54
N ALA A 20 14.82 -0.69 40.23
CA ALA A 20 15.53 0.25 39.39
C ALA A 20 15.34 1.72 39.87
N PRO A 21 16.38 2.56 39.82
CA PRO A 21 16.21 3.99 40.06
C PRO A 21 15.50 4.65 38.87
N ALA A 22 14.50 5.47 39.18
CA ALA A 22 13.78 6.31 38.22
C ALA A 22 14.73 7.36 37.61
N ALA A 23 14.76 7.45 36.27
CA ALA A 23 15.48 8.49 35.56
C ALA A 23 14.60 9.76 35.45
N THR A 24 15.15 10.88 35.90
CA THR A 24 14.55 12.22 35.87
C THR A 24 14.32 12.71 34.42
N PRO A 25 13.22 13.40 34.10
CA PRO A 25 13.00 13.97 32.77
C PRO A 25 13.85 15.21 32.54
N GLY A 26 14.55 15.27 31.41
CA GLY A 26 15.06 16.52 30.83
C GLY A 26 16.58 16.67 30.81
N GLN A 27 17.22 16.09 29.78
CA GLN A 27 18.39 16.68 29.11
C GLN A 27 18.67 15.89 27.82
N ALA A 28 18.44 16.52 26.67
CA ALA A 28 18.80 15.97 25.37
C ALA A 28 20.31 16.19 25.12
N PRO A 29 21.06 15.19 24.62
CA PRO A 29 22.46 15.39 24.27
C PRO A 29 22.61 16.23 23.00
N ALA A 30 23.67 17.03 22.96
CA ALA A 30 23.97 18.03 21.94
C ALA A 30 24.20 17.43 20.53
N ALA A 31 23.79 18.18 19.51
CA ALA A 31 23.89 17.81 18.09
C ALA A 31 25.34 17.82 17.57
N ALA A 32 25.72 16.77 16.85
CA ALA A 32 26.95 16.70 16.06
C ALA A 32 26.81 17.47 14.73
N PRO A 33 27.90 18.02 14.15
CA PRO A 33 27.81 18.95 13.03
C PRO A 33 27.67 18.24 11.67
N GLY A 34 26.74 18.77 10.87
CA GLY A 34 26.83 18.93 9.41
C GLY A 34 27.30 17.75 8.56
N GLY A 35 26.46 16.74 8.39
CA GLY A 35 26.50 15.87 7.21
C GLY A 35 25.40 16.31 6.24
N GLU A 36 25.76 16.70 5.01
CA GLU A 36 24.80 16.95 3.94
C GLU A 36 23.90 15.71 3.78
N ARG A 37 22.60 15.88 4.03
CA ARG A 37 21.62 14.81 3.79
C ARG A 37 21.64 14.52 2.29
N PRO A 38 21.94 13.29 1.85
CA PRO A 38 21.87 12.96 0.44
C PRO A 38 20.46 13.28 -0.05
N SER A 39 20.38 14.02 -1.16
CA SER A 39 19.10 14.34 -1.78
C SER A 39 18.35 13.04 -2.01
N ARG A 40 17.14 12.95 -1.47
CA ARG A 40 16.23 11.81 -1.68
C ARG A 40 15.70 11.91 -3.11
N GLY A 41 16.59 11.68 -4.07
CA GLY A 41 16.29 11.67 -5.48
C GLY A 41 15.37 10.51 -5.84
N PHE A 42 14.90 10.52 -7.09
CA PHE A 42 13.94 9.60 -7.69
C PHE A 42 14.21 8.10 -7.40
N GLY A 43 15.47 7.71 -7.16
CA GLY A 43 15.85 6.34 -6.76
C GLY A 43 15.29 5.88 -5.40
N GLY A 44 15.01 6.80 -4.47
CA GLY A 44 14.40 6.47 -3.18
C GLY A 44 12.92 6.11 -3.28
N MET A 45 12.20 6.64 -4.28
CA MET A 45 10.80 6.27 -4.51
C MET A 45 10.70 4.91 -5.20
N ALA A 46 11.52 4.67 -6.24
CA ALA A 46 11.57 3.37 -6.92
C ALA A 46 11.96 2.23 -5.95
N ALA A 47 12.92 2.47 -5.05
CA ALA A 47 13.28 1.51 -4.01
C ALA A 47 12.16 1.28 -2.97
N MET A 48 11.36 2.30 -2.64
CA MET A 48 10.20 2.13 -1.75
C MET A 48 9.06 1.33 -2.42
N MET A 49 8.87 1.46 -3.74
CA MET A 49 7.86 0.70 -4.48
C MET A 49 8.29 -0.76 -4.74
N ASN A 50 9.59 -1.04 -4.76
CA ASN A 50 10.13 -2.41 -4.87
C ASN A 50 10.43 -3.02 -3.49
N ASN A 51 9.39 -3.09 -2.65
CA ASN A 51 9.48 -3.54 -1.26
C ASN A 51 9.06 -5.01 -1.04
N GLY A 52 8.83 -5.77 -2.12
CA GLY A 52 8.33 -7.14 -2.08
C GLY A 52 6.82 -7.28 -1.91
N PHE A 53 6.07 -6.17 -1.77
CA PHE A 53 4.61 -6.21 -1.61
C PHE A 53 3.90 -6.83 -2.82
N GLU A 54 4.40 -6.63 -4.04
CA GLU A 54 3.86 -7.29 -5.24
C GLU A 54 3.83 -8.81 -5.07
N THR A 55 4.95 -9.42 -4.65
CA THR A 55 5.05 -10.87 -4.43
C THR A 55 4.10 -11.33 -3.32
N VAL A 56 4.10 -10.65 -2.17
CA VAL A 56 3.19 -11.00 -1.06
C VAL A 56 1.73 -10.88 -1.49
N LEU A 57 1.36 -9.86 -2.26
CA LEU A 57 -0.01 -9.68 -2.73
C LEU A 57 -0.42 -10.73 -3.77
N VAL A 58 0.39 -10.89 -4.82
CA VAL A 58 0.02 -11.62 -6.03
C VAL A 58 0.32 -13.11 -5.92
N ASP A 59 1.47 -13.46 -5.37
CA ASP A 59 1.95 -14.85 -5.36
C ASP A 59 1.60 -15.56 -4.02
N GLU A 60 1.23 -14.82 -2.96
CA GLU A 60 0.87 -15.40 -1.66
C GLU A 60 -0.59 -15.11 -1.25
N LEU A 61 -0.96 -13.83 -1.12
CA LEU A 61 -2.26 -13.43 -0.55
C LEU A 61 -3.43 -13.74 -1.48
N ILE A 62 -3.34 -13.44 -2.77
CA ILE A 62 -4.41 -13.76 -3.74
C ILE A 62 -4.69 -15.28 -3.76
N PRO A 63 -3.68 -16.17 -3.93
CA PRO A 63 -3.90 -17.62 -3.85
C PRO A 63 -4.52 -18.07 -2.53
N TYR A 64 -4.08 -17.49 -1.40
CA TYR A 64 -4.68 -17.78 -0.10
C TYR A 64 -6.17 -17.40 -0.06
N ILE A 65 -6.53 -16.20 -0.51
CA ILE A 65 -7.92 -15.74 -0.53
C ILE A 65 -8.78 -16.64 -1.43
N ASP A 66 -8.31 -16.95 -2.63
CA ASP A 66 -9.04 -17.79 -3.59
C ASP A 66 -9.22 -19.24 -3.10
N ALA A 67 -8.30 -19.76 -2.28
CA ALA A 67 -8.41 -21.09 -1.68
C ALA A 67 -9.33 -21.14 -0.45
N ASN A 68 -9.47 -20.02 0.29
CA ASN A 68 -10.17 -19.99 1.58
C ASN A 68 -11.55 -19.31 1.54
N PHE A 69 -11.85 -18.57 0.47
CA PHE A 69 -13.13 -17.90 0.26
C PHE A 69 -13.73 -18.29 -1.09
N ARG A 70 -15.06 -18.17 -1.20
CA ARG A 70 -15.75 -18.40 -2.49
C ARG A 70 -15.59 -17.16 -3.37
N THR A 71 -14.52 -17.13 -4.16
CA THR A 71 -14.23 -16.07 -5.11
C THR A 71 -14.43 -16.53 -6.56
N TYR A 72 -14.61 -15.58 -7.46
CA TYR A 72 -14.31 -15.79 -8.88
C TYR A 72 -12.81 -15.54 -9.05
N ASN A 73 -12.05 -16.58 -9.35
CA ASN A 73 -10.59 -16.56 -9.31
C ASN A 73 -9.92 -16.21 -10.66
N ASP A 74 -10.65 -15.54 -11.55
CA ASP A 74 -10.16 -15.11 -12.86
C ASP A 74 -9.85 -13.60 -12.90
N GLN A 75 -9.13 -13.19 -13.93
CA GLN A 75 -8.75 -11.79 -14.15
C GLN A 75 -9.98 -10.88 -14.28
N ASP A 76 -11.02 -11.33 -14.99
CA ASP A 76 -12.23 -10.57 -15.29
C ASP A 76 -13.12 -10.33 -14.06
N HIS A 77 -12.79 -10.90 -12.90
CA HIS A 77 -13.45 -10.64 -11.62
C HIS A 77 -12.51 -10.12 -10.53
N ARG A 78 -11.29 -9.70 -10.89
CA ARG A 78 -10.32 -9.12 -9.95
C ARG A 78 -10.03 -7.65 -10.24
N ALA A 79 -10.07 -6.83 -9.19
CA ALA A 79 -9.78 -5.41 -9.23
C ALA A 79 -8.79 -4.99 -8.14
N MET A 80 -8.00 -3.95 -8.39
CA MET A 80 -7.11 -3.35 -7.40
C MET A 80 -7.30 -1.85 -7.32
N ALA A 81 -7.38 -1.31 -6.11
CA ALA A 81 -7.50 0.12 -5.87
C ALA A 81 -6.59 0.55 -4.73
N GLY A 82 -5.99 1.73 -4.84
CA GLY A 82 -5.11 2.25 -3.81
C GLY A 82 -5.15 3.77 -3.74
N LEU A 83 -4.94 4.29 -2.54
CA LEU A 83 -4.90 5.72 -2.26
C LEU A 83 -3.47 6.22 -2.08
N SER A 84 -3.15 7.42 -2.56
CA SER A 84 -1.83 8.04 -2.38
C SER A 84 -0.68 7.11 -2.81
N MET A 85 0.20 6.75 -1.88
CA MET A 85 1.25 5.75 -2.08
C MET A 85 0.70 4.39 -2.53
N GLY A 86 -0.40 3.92 -1.95
CA GLY A 86 -1.06 2.69 -2.39
C GLY A 86 -1.61 2.79 -3.82
N GLY A 87 -1.90 4.01 -4.30
CA GLY A 87 -2.22 4.24 -5.71
C GLY A 87 -0.99 4.06 -6.60
N MET A 88 0.18 4.56 -6.19
CA MET A 88 1.44 4.30 -6.91
C MET A 88 1.81 2.81 -6.92
N GLU A 89 1.58 2.10 -5.82
CA GLU A 89 1.74 0.64 -5.75
C GLU A 89 0.74 -0.07 -6.69
N THR A 90 -0.53 0.35 -6.69
CA THR A 90 -1.56 -0.18 -7.61
C THR A 90 -1.15 0.03 -9.08
N HIS A 91 -0.68 1.22 -9.44
CA HIS A 91 -0.19 1.53 -10.79
C HIS A 91 0.95 0.61 -11.19
N THR A 92 1.96 0.47 -10.34
CA THR A 92 3.12 -0.38 -10.60
C THR A 92 2.72 -1.86 -10.74
N ILE A 93 1.97 -2.39 -9.77
CA ILE A 93 1.61 -3.82 -9.71
C ILE A 93 0.71 -4.22 -10.88
N THR A 94 -0.28 -3.39 -11.22
CA THR A 94 -1.21 -3.71 -12.33
C THR A 94 -0.54 -3.64 -13.69
N LEU A 95 0.53 -2.85 -13.86
CA LEU A 95 1.35 -2.84 -15.07
C LEU A 95 2.34 -4.02 -15.12
N ASN A 96 2.87 -4.46 -13.96
CA ASN A 96 3.80 -5.58 -13.88
C ASN A 96 3.10 -6.94 -13.97
N ARG A 97 1.86 -7.04 -13.48
CA ARG A 97 1.04 -8.27 -13.43
C ARG A 97 -0.26 -8.11 -14.21
N PRO A 98 -0.20 -7.80 -15.52
CA PRO A 98 -1.38 -7.53 -16.35
C PRO A 98 -2.33 -8.74 -16.47
N GLU A 99 -1.87 -9.95 -16.16
CA GLU A 99 -2.66 -11.19 -16.16
C GLU A 99 -3.57 -11.35 -14.93
N VAL A 100 -3.36 -10.56 -13.87
CA VAL A 100 -4.02 -10.77 -12.56
C VAL A 100 -5.25 -9.89 -12.39
N PHE A 101 -5.18 -8.64 -12.87
CA PHE A 101 -6.21 -7.63 -12.68
C PHE A 101 -6.77 -7.15 -14.02
N SER A 102 -8.08 -6.96 -14.10
CA SER A 102 -8.75 -6.39 -15.28
C SER A 102 -9.29 -4.98 -15.02
N ARG A 103 -9.38 -4.56 -13.75
CA ARG A 103 -9.94 -3.28 -13.34
C ARG A 103 -9.06 -2.66 -12.28
N PHE A 104 -8.77 -1.37 -12.39
CA PHE A 104 -7.91 -0.73 -11.41
C PHE A 104 -8.23 0.74 -11.18
N ALA A 105 -7.96 1.21 -9.96
CA ALA A 105 -8.31 2.55 -9.52
C ALA A 105 -7.20 3.25 -8.73
N LEU A 106 -6.92 4.51 -9.08
CA LEU A 106 -5.93 5.35 -8.41
C LEU A 106 -6.63 6.51 -7.69
N LEU A 107 -6.58 6.53 -6.36
CA LEU A 107 -7.29 7.51 -5.53
C LEU A 107 -6.28 8.54 -4.97
N SER A 108 -6.18 9.70 -5.61
CA SER A 108 -5.10 10.68 -5.38
C SER A 108 -3.70 10.04 -5.53
N GLY A 109 -3.55 9.11 -6.49
CA GLY A 109 -2.42 8.19 -6.58
C GLY A 109 -1.71 8.17 -7.94
N GLY A 110 -1.88 9.22 -8.75
CA GLY A 110 -1.33 9.30 -10.11
C GLY A 110 -2.37 9.03 -11.20
N THR A 111 -1.89 8.74 -12.41
CA THR A 111 -2.71 8.55 -13.61
C THR A 111 -2.11 7.45 -14.48
N TYR A 112 -2.93 6.82 -15.32
CA TYR A 112 -2.42 6.03 -16.43
C TYR A 112 -2.35 6.84 -17.72
N ASN A 113 -1.46 6.46 -18.64
CA ASN A 113 -1.48 6.90 -20.02
C ASN A 113 -1.68 5.71 -21.00
N PRO A 114 -2.20 5.94 -22.22
CA PRO A 114 -2.42 4.86 -23.17
C PRO A 114 -1.18 4.09 -23.62
N ASP A 115 -0.03 4.75 -23.69
CA ASP A 115 1.19 4.18 -24.26
C ASP A 115 1.83 3.16 -23.32
N GLU A 116 1.91 3.48 -22.02
CA GLU A 116 2.39 2.52 -21.00
C GLU A 116 1.47 1.30 -20.90
N LEU A 117 0.16 1.48 -21.03
CA LEU A 117 -0.79 0.38 -21.03
C LEU A 117 -0.55 -0.54 -22.24
N LYS A 118 -0.33 0.02 -23.44
CA LYS A 118 -0.04 -0.77 -24.64
C LYS A 118 1.32 -1.47 -24.57
N GLU A 119 2.31 -0.87 -23.92
CA GLU A 119 3.63 -1.47 -23.73
C GLU A 119 3.54 -2.70 -22.81
N LYS A 120 2.77 -2.58 -21.72
CA LYS A 120 2.70 -3.60 -20.66
C LYS A 120 1.66 -4.69 -20.94
N TYR A 121 0.54 -4.33 -21.56
CA TYR A 121 -0.53 -5.27 -21.89
C TYR A 121 -0.41 -5.75 -23.33
N LYS A 122 -0.14 -7.06 -23.50
CA LYS A 122 -0.14 -7.72 -24.83
C LYS A 122 -1.50 -7.62 -25.53
N ASP A 123 -2.57 -7.63 -24.73
CA ASP A 123 -3.94 -7.48 -25.18
C ASP A 123 -4.65 -6.47 -24.26
N THR A 124 -4.77 -5.23 -24.73
CA THR A 124 -5.39 -4.13 -23.98
C THR A 124 -6.90 -4.33 -23.80
N SER A 125 -7.54 -5.23 -24.54
CA SER A 125 -8.96 -5.58 -24.34
C SER A 125 -9.23 -6.29 -23.01
N LYS A 126 -8.17 -6.78 -22.35
CA LYS A 126 -8.22 -7.32 -20.98
C LYS A 126 -8.39 -6.25 -19.91
N ILE A 127 -8.09 -5.00 -20.23
CA ILE A 127 -8.37 -3.86 -19.35
C ILE A 127 -9.85 -3.51 -19.49
N LYS A 128 -10.66 -3.90 -18.50
CA LYS A 128 -12.11 -3.71 -18.49
C LYS A 128 -12.54 -2.38 -17.90
N PHE A 129 -11.76 -1.82 -16.98
CA PHE A 129 -12.11 -0.55 -16.33
C PHE A 129 -10.92 0.17 -15.67
N ILE A 130 -10.85 1.49 -15.83
CA ILE A 130 -9.87 2.35 -15.17
C ILE A 130 -10.60 3.47 -14.43
N PHE A 131 -10.27 3.69 -13.16
CA PHE A 131 -10.83 4.81 -12.38
C PHE A 131 -9.70 5.69 -11.82
N LEU A 132 -9.83 6.99 -12.02
CA LEU A 132 -8.87 7.99 -11.53
C LEU A 132 -9.63 9.01 -10.69
N SER A 133 -9.12 9.33 -9.50
CA SER A 133 -9.72 10.39 -8.71
C SER A 133 -8.72 11.22 -7.92
N CYS A 134 -9.16 12.40 -7.51
CA CYS A 134 -8.51 13.22 -6.48
C CYS A 134 -9.49 14.22 -5.86
N GLY A 135 -9.06 14.96 -4.85
CA GLY A 135 -9.77 16.12 -4.32
C GLY A 135 -9.58 17.35 -5.22
N SER A 136 -10.56 18.27 -5.22
CA SER A 136 -10.50 19.45 -6.07
C SER A 136 -9.34 20.41 -5.74
N LYS A 137 -8.70 20.25 -4.58
CA LYS A 137 -7.50 21.01 -4.16
C LYS A 137 -6.17 20.31 -4.48
N GLU A 138 -6.18 19.23 -5.26
CA GLU A 138 -4.99 18.38 -5.55
C GLU A 138 -4.51 18.47 -7.01
N GLY A 139 -4.86 19.53 -7.74
CA GLY A 139 -4.57 19.61 -9.18
C GLY A 139 -5.48 18.71 -10.03
N PRO A 140 -6.81 18.88 -9.95
CA PRO A 140 -7.80 17.99 -10.57
C PRO A 140 -7.74 17.91 -12.10
N ASP A 141 -7.14 18.88 -12.77
CA ASP A 141 -7.05 18.92 -14.24
C ASP A 141 -6.22 17.76 -14.80
N ALA A 142 -5.22 17.28 -14.05
CA ALA A 142 -4.44 16.11 -14.45
C ALA A 142 -5.32 14.85 -14.54
N ILE A 143 -6.21 14.64 -13.56
CA ILE A 143 -7.15 13.51 -13.54
C ILE A 143 -8.15 13.60 -14.67
N LYS A 144 -8.74 14.78 -14.90
CA LYS A 144 -9.70 15.01 -16.00
C LYS A 144 -9.05 14.72 -17.35
N LYS A 145 -7.89 15.32 -17.62
CA LYS A 145 -7.14 15.14 -18.87
C LYS A 145 -6.75 13.67 -19.09
N ALA A 146 -6.25 12.99 -18.06
CA ALA A 146 -5.88 11.58 -18.17
C ALA A 146 -7.09 10.70 -18.49
N ALA A 147 -8.22 10.89 -17.80
CA ALA A 147 -9.45 10.14 -18.07
C ALA A 147 -9.97 10.38 -19.50
N GLU A 148 -9.95 11.62 -19.99
CA GLU A 148 -10.31 11.94 -21.38
C GLU A 148 -9.35 11.31 -22.39
N THR A 149 -8.05 11.34 -22.11
CA THR A 149 -7.02 10.74 -22.97
C THR A 149 -7.20 9.22 -23.07
N LEU A 150 -7.47 8.55 -21.94
CA LEU A 150 -7.75 7.11 -21.91
C LEU A 150 -9.03 6.76 -22.66
N LYS A 151 -10.11 7.53 -22.46
CA LYS A 151 -11.35 7.37 -23.23
C LYS A 151 -11.13 7.54 -24.72
N GLY A 152 -10.38 8.57 -25.14
CA GLY A 152 -10.05 8.83 -26.53
C GLY A 152 -9.22 7.72 -27.18
N ALA A 153 -8.45 6.98 -26.38
CA ALA A 153 -7.70 5.80 -26.81
C ALA A 153 -8.53 4.50 -26.79
N GLY A 154 -9.83 4.55 -26.45
CA GLY A 154 -10.74 3.41 -26.46
C GLY A 154 -10.86 2.65 -25.14
N TYR A 155 -10.26 3.14 -24.05
CA TYR A 155 -10.40 2.52 -22.73
C TYR A 155 -11.69 2.95 -22.03
N ASN A 156 -12.30 2.01 -21.29
CA ASN A 156 -13.37 2.33 -20.35
C ASN A 156 -12.78 2.98 -19.08
N ALA A 157 -12.62 4.31 -19.12
CA ALA A 157 -12.01 5.08 -18.04
C ALA A 157 -12.99 6.10 -17.42
N VAL A 158 -12.89 6.34 -16.11
CA VAL A 158 -13.67 7.37 -15.40
C VAL A 158 -12.73 8.24 -14.57
N GLY A 159 -12.94 9.56 -14.64
CA GLY A 159 -12.29 10.54 -13.77
C GLY A 159 -13.31 11.11 -12.78
N TYR A 160 -12.98 11.14 -11.49
CA TYR A 160 -13.82 11.69 -10.43
C TYR A 160 -13.07 12.73 -9.60
N ILE A 161 -13.68 13.88 -9.37
CA ILE A 161 -13.14 14.92 -8.51
C ILE A 161 -14.02 15.07 -7.28
N SER A 162 -13.45 14.87 -6.10
CA SER A 162 -14.14 15.14 -4.84
C SER A 162 -14.09 16.63 -4.55
N GLU A 163 -15.25 17.28 -4.65
CA GLU A 163 -15.35 18.73 -4.46
C GLU A 163 -15.12 19.15 -3.01
N ASN A 164 -14.42 20.27 -2.86
CA ASN A 164 -14.04 20.93 -1.61
C ASN A 164 -13.15 20.12 -0.67
N THR A 165 -12.47 19.09 -1.16
CA THR A 165 -11.52 18.28 -0.38
C THR A 165 -10.11 18.32 -0.96
N ALA A 166 -9.13 17.93 -0.14
CA ALA A 166 -7.73 17.82 -0.51
C ALA A 166 -7.24 16.36 -0.37
N HIS A 167 -5.95 16.17 -0.08
CA HIS A 167 -5.34 14.87 0.14
C HIS A 167 -5.72 14.29 1.53
N GLU A 168 -6.98 13.90 1.67
CA GLU A 168 -7.57 13.51 2.95
C GLU A 168 -8.59 12.37 2.80
N PHE A 169 -8.89 11.71 3.92
CA PHE A 169 -9.78 10.53 3.93
C PHE A 169 -11.18 10.78 3.34
N GLN A 170 -11.68 12.00 3.40
CA GLN A 170 -12.99 12.30 2.81
C GLN A 170 -12.97 12.19 1.28
N THR A 171 -11.86 12.57 0.63
CA THR A 171 -11.65 12.35 -0.81
C THR A 171 -11.71 10.87 -1.13
N TRP A 172 -11.00 10.04 -0.38
CA TRP A 172 -10.91 8.60 -0.66
C TRP A 172 -12.21 7.86 -0.36
N ARG A 173 -12.93 8.25 0.69
CA ARG A 173 -14.27 7.72 1.01
C ARG A 173 -15.26 7.98 -0.13
N ARG A 174 -15.30 9.21 -0.63
CA ARG A 174 -16.15 9.58 -1.77
C ARG A 174 -15.71 8.88 -3.05
N SER A 175 -14.41 8.79 -3.29
CA SER A 175 -13.87 8.08 -4.46
C SER A 175 -14.27 6.60 -4.46
N LEU A 176 -14.18 5.92 -3.31
CA LEU A 176 -14.63 4.53 -3.19
C LEU A 176 -16.14 4.39 -3.38
N TYR A 177 -16.92 5.35 -2.86
CA TYR A 177 -18.38 5.39 -3.04
C TYR A 177 -18.78 5.47 -4.52
N GLU A 178 -18.07 6.27 -5.31
CA GLU A 178 -18.31 6.39 -6.76
C GLU A 178 -17.76 5.19 -7.55
N LEU A 179 -16.62 4.64 -7.12
CA LEU A 179 -15.95 3.51 -7.77
C LEU A 179 -16.74 2.21 -7.60
N ALA A 180 -17.14 1.85 -6.38
CA ALA A 180 -17.63 0.51 -6.05
C ALA A 180 -18.85 0.08 -6.90
N PRO A 181 -19.86 0.93 -7.18
CA PRO A 181 -20.98 0.58 -8.04
C PRO A 181 -20.62 0.36 -9.51
N LEU A 182 -19.41 0.72 -9.94
CA LEU A 182 -18.94 0.56 -11.32
C LEU A 182 -18.14 -0.72 -11.54
N LEU A 183 -17.72 -1.39 -10.45
CA LEU A 183 -16.96 -2.63 -10.52
C LEU A 183 -17.87 -3.82 -10.86
N PHE A 184 -17.32 -4.77 -11.64
CA PHE A 184 -17.93 -6.07 -11.97
C PHE A 184 -19.33 -5.99 -12.59
N LYS A 185 -19.58 -4.92 -13.36
CA LYS A 185 -20.67 -4.83 -14.33
C LYS A 185 -20.32 -5.49 -15.65
#